data_AF-A0A101GY05-F1
#
_entry.id   AF-A0A101GY05-F1
#
_cell.length_a   1.000
_cell.length_b   1.000
_cell.length_c   1.000
_cell.angle_alpha   90.00
_cell.angle_beta   90.00
_cell.angle_gamma   90.00
#
_symmetry.space_group_name_H-M   'P 1'
#
loop_
_entity.id
_entity.type
_entity.pdbx_description
1 polymer ?
#
loop_
_entity_poly.entity_id
_entity_poly.type
_entity_poly.pdbx_seq_one_letter_code
_entity_poly.pdbx_strand_id
1 'polypeptide(L)' 'MAYRVLVWGLGAMGSGVARNIVKKEDLRLVGAVEKDPERIGKDLGEYLG' A
#
# COMPACT_ATOMS: atom_id res chain seq x y z
N MET A 1 -4.66 -9.37 16.84
CA MET A 1 -4.86 -10.05 15.53
C MET A 1 -5.12 -8.95 14.52
N ALA A 2 -4.33 -8.84 13.44
CA ALA A 2 -4.42 -7.72 12.50
C ALA A 2 -5.11 -8.14 11.19
N TYR A 3 -5.97 -7.28 10.65
CA TYR A 3 -6.60 -7.49 9.35
C TYR A 3 -5.58 -7.24 8.24
N ARG A 4 -5.45 -8.21 7.32
CA ARG A 4 -4.54 -8.12 6.18
C ARG A 4 -5.24 -7.37 5.05
N VAL A 5 -4.65 -6.25 4.63
CA VAL A 5 -5.22 -5.35 3.62
C VAL A 5 -4.30 -5.22 2.43
N LEU A 6 -4.88 -5.28 1.23
CA LEU A 6 -4.23 -4.93 -0.02
C LEU A 6 -4.92 -3.70 -0.62
N VAL A 7 -4.15 -2.79 -1.21
CA VAL A 7 -4.67 -1.60 -1.90
C VAL A 7 -4.57 -1.79 -3.41
N TRP A 8 -5.71 -1.74 -4.10
CA TRP A 8 -5.71 -1.79 -5.57
C TRP A 8 -5.70 -0.36 -6.14
N GLY A 9 -4.58 0.01 -6.74
CA GLY A 9 -4.31 1.31 -7.35
C GLY A 9 -3.61 2.26 -6.38
N LEU A 10 -2.40 2.70 -6.75
CA LEU A 10 -1.57 3.59 -5.91
C LEU A 10 -1.50 5.02 -6.46
N GLY A 11 -2.66 5.55 -6.89
CA GLY A 11 -2.83 6.97 -7.17
C GLY A 11 -2.79 7.84 -5.91
N ALA A 12 -3.22 9.10 -6.02
CA ALA A 12 -3.22 10.05 -4.89
C ALA A 12 -3.97 9.50 -3.66
N MET A 13 -5.19 9.00 -3.87
CA MET A 13 -6.01 8.44 -2.79
C MET A 13 -5.46 7.10 -2.27
N GLY A 14 -5.12 6.18 -3.18
CA GLY A 14 -4.64 4.84 -2.81
C GLY A 14 -3.36 4.89 -1.98
N SER A 15 -2.43 5.76 -2.35
CA SER A 15 -1.20 5.99 -1.58
C SER A 15 -1.49 6.59 -0.21
N GLY A 16 -2.44 7.53 -0.10
CA GLY A 16 -2.90 8.07 1.18
C GLY A 16 -3.53 7.02 2.09
N VAL A 17 -4.36 6.13 1.52
CA VAL A 17 -4.96 5.00 2.24
C VAL A 17 -3.88 4.03 2.72
N ALA A 18 -2.93 3.65 1.86
CA ALA A 18 -1.83 2.77 2.22
C ALA A 18 -0.97 3.35 3.36
N ARG A 19 -0.66 4.65 3.32
CA ARG A 19 0.04 5.37 4.41
C ARG A 19 -0.76 5.41 5.71
N ASN A 20 -2.09 5.42 5.65
CA ASN A 20 -2.94 5.38 6.84
C ASN A 20 -3.07 3.96 7.42
N ILE A 21 -3.05 2.92 6.57
CA ILE A 21 -3.10 1.53 7.00
C ILE A 21 -1.88 1.20 7.88
N VAL A 22 -0.68 1.61 7.48
CA VAL A 22 0.55 1.29 8.25
C VAL A 22 0.62 1.97 9.61
N LYS A 23 -0.23 2.97 9.87
CA LYS A 23 -0.32 3.68 11.16
C LYS A 23 -1.32 3.04 12.15
N LYS A 24 -2.01 1.99 11.74
CA LYS A 24 -3.09 1.35 12.50
C LYS A 24 -2.64 -0.03 12.98
N GLU A 25 -2.61 -0.24 14.30
CA GLU A 25 -2.16 -1.50 14.90
C GLU A 25 -3.07 -2.70 14.57
N ASP A 26 -4.34 -2.43 14.29
CA ASP A 26 -5.34 -3.43 13.91
C ASP A 26 -5.27 -3.82 12.43
N LEU A 27 -4.46 -3.13 11.62
CA LEU A 27 -4.32 -3.38 10.19
C LEU A 27 -2.88 -3.74 9.82
N ARG A 28 -2.73 -4.53 8.76
CA ARG A 28 -1.45 -4.83 8.14
C ARG A 28 -1.56 -4.69 6.63
N LEU A 29 -0.82 -3.75 6.07
CA LEU A 29 -0.65 -3.65 4.62
C LEU A 29 0.20 -4.84 4.15
N VAL A 30 -0.35 -5.66 3.25
CA VAL A 30 0.30 -6.88 2.76
C VAL A 30 0.61 -6.85 1.26
N GLY A 31 0.22 -5.78 0.56
CA GLY A 31 0.52 -5.61 -0.85
C GLY A 31 -0.29 -4.50 -1.50
N ALA A 32 0.01 -4.25 -2.77
CA ALA A 32 -0.73 -3.34 -3.61
C ALA A 32 -0.75 -3.83 -5.06
N VAL A 33 -1.74 -3.38 -5.83
CA VAL A 33 -1.84 -3.61 -7.27
C VAL A 33 -1.62 -2.30 -7.99
N GLU A 34 -0.68 -2.27 -8.92
CA GLU A 34 -0.36 -1.09 -9.73
C GLU A 34 -0.25 -1.49 -11.21
N LYS A 35 -0.61 -0.57 -12.12
CA LYS A 35 -0.56 -0.79 -13.57
C LYS A 35 0.69 -0.20 -14.22
N ASP A 36 1.34 0.77 -13.59
CA ASP A 36 2.56 1.38 -14.08
C ASP A 36 3.74 0.38 -13.97
N PRO A 37 4.28 -0.12 -15.10
CA PRO A 37 5.35 -1.12 -15.08
C PRO A 37 6.60 -0.66 -14.34
N GLU A 38 6.90 0.64 -14.35
CA GLU A 38 8.04 1.23 -13.65
C GLU A 38 7.90 1.18 -12.12
N ARG A 39 6.71 0.89 -11.61
CA ARG A 39 6.41 0.78 -10.17
C ARG A 39 6.32 -0.66 -9.70
N ILE A 40 6.18 -1.61 -10.60
CA ILE A 40 6.04 -3.04 -10.27
C ILE A 40 7.38 -3.58 -9.78
N GLY A 41 7.34 -4.38 -8.71
CA GLY A 41 8.52 -5.03 -8.12
C GLY A 41 9.31 -4.16 -7.14
N LYS A 42 8.93 -2.90 -6.94
CA LYS A 42 9.48 -2.03 -5.89
C LYS A 42 8.89 -2.37 -4.54
N ASP A 43 9.67 -2.15 -3.47
CA ASP A 43 9.13 -2.23 -2.12
C ASP A 43 8.02 -1.18 -1.93
N LEU A 44 6.94 -1.57 -1.26
CA LEU A 44 5.79 -0.68 -1.09
C LEU A 44 6.10 0.46 -0.12
N GLY A 45 6.99 0.26 0.85
CA GLY A 45 7.51 1.33 1.70
C GLY A 45 8.31 2.35 0.89
N GLU A 46 9.26 1.89 0.07
CA GLU A 46 10.02 2.78 -0.83
C GLU A 46 9.10 3.56 -1.78
N TYR A 47 8.06 2.90 -2.31
CA TYR A 47 7.08 3.54 -3.17
C TYR A 47 6.28 4.63 -2.45
N LEU A 48 5.86 4.36 -1.21
CA LEU A 48 5.07 5.29 -0.42
C LEU A 48 5.90 6.43 0.17
N GLY A 49 7.24 6.38 0.11
CA GLY A 49 8.15 7.34 0.73
C GLY A 49 8.04 7.36 2.25
#